data_AF-A0A4Q4CWW0-F1
#
_entry.id   AF-A0A4Q4CWW0-F1
#
_cell.length_a   1.000
_cell.length_b   1.000
_cell.length_c   1.000
_cell.angle_alpha   90.00
_cell.angle_beta   90.00
_cell.angle_gamma   90.00
#
_symmetry.space_group_name_H-M   'P 1'
#
loop_
_entity.id
_entity.type
_entity.pdbx_description
1 polymer ?
#
loop_
_entity_poly.entity_id
_entity_poly.type
_entity_poly.pdbx_seq_one_letter_code
_entity_poly.pdbx_strand_id
1 'polypeptide(L)'
;FCNLLASPVEGEMTGCPGVPFQQPSNFVYGTQDAIDFFLSTPDRPYKNPGAAGTEVDAFNPVHASFDRSPDPAPFTPGRTTRLAIMGHSLGAAAVSKVQGTDPRVATVIALDKLQGGTGPGLPTVDVGPVAPTVPGLGIQSEYGFTVAPYVLSGGSSILPAPSSPGAAPDPGRERATGFDAWRAAGVDSMVVVPRSSTHLEYTDIPLVLPASRNGQALSSVYIQAWLGHYLKHESAAPLTARSFPYLEPQGNGVWRPVTVDRDANLSFYHCSAYDVQGDAGRLADPDVGRVGGCKP
;
A
#
# COMPACT_ATOMS: atom_id res chain seq x y z
N PHE A 1 -9.11 -8.72 29.60
CA PHE A 1 -7.97 -8.15 30.35
C PHE A 1 -6.69 -8.81 29.86
N CYS A 2 -5.60 -8.06 29.69
CA CYS A 2 -4.32 -8.57 29.18
C CYS A 2 -3.65 -9.49 30.21
N ASN A 3 -3.34 -10.73 29.80
CA ASN A 3 -2.53 -11.67 30.58
C ASN A 3 -1.50 -12.36 29.66
N LEU A 4 -0.22 -11.96 29.78
CA LEU A 4 0.86 -12.51 28.95
C LEU A 4 1.07 -14.03 29.13
N LEU A 5 0.58 -14.61 30.22
CA LEU A 5 0.69 -16.04 30.52
C LEU A 5 -0.53 -16.85 30.05
N ALA A 6 -1.60 -16.19 29.61
CA ALA A 6 -2.74 -16.88 29.02
C ALA A 6 -2.43 -17.33 27.59
N SER A 7 -3.10 -18.39 27.14
CA SER A 7 -3.05 -18.77 25.73
C SER A 7 -3.57 -17.62 24.87
N PRO A 8 -2.90 -17.30 23.75
CA PRO A 8 -3.43 -16.33 22.80
C PRO A 8 -4.80 -16.76 22.27
N VAL A 9 -5.69 -15.78 22.05
CA VAL A 9 -6.90 -16.01 21.25
C VAL A 9 -6.53 -16.04 19.77
N GLU A 10 -7.44 -16.51 18.91
CA GLU A 10 -7.20 -16.62 17.48
C GLU A 10 -6.71 -15.28 16.89
N GLY A 11 -5.59 -15.31 16.16
CA GLY A 11 -4.99 -14.13 15.54
C GLY A 11 -3.99 -13.36 16.39
N GLU A 12 -4.01 -13.55 17.72
CA GLU A 12 -3.13 -12.87 18.65
C GLU A 12 -1.82 -13.63 18.84
N MET A 13 -0.72 -12.89 19.03
CA MET A 13 0.58 -13.49 19.33
C MET A 13 0.75 -13.81 20.82
N THR A 14 -0.03 -13.16 21.70
CA THR A 14 0.06 -13.33 23.15
C THR A 14 -1.33 -13.43 23.79
N GLY A 15 -1.40 -13.85 25.06
CA GLY A 15 -2.63 -13.75 25.87
C GLY A 15 -3.05 -12.32 26.22
N CYS A 16 -2.34 -11.31 25.69
CA CYS A 16 -2.72 -9.91 25.71
C CYS A 16 -3.19 -9.47 24.32
N PRO A 17 -4.52 -9.41 24.08
CA PRO A 17 -5.04 -8.92 22.81
C PRO A 17 -4.47 -7.55 22.46
N GLY A 18 -4.02 -7.41 21.21
CA GLY A 18 -3.38 -6.21 20.70
C GLY A 18 -1.89 -6.04 21.02
N VAL A 19 -1.27 -6.97 21.77
CA VAL A 19 0.13 -6.89 22.18
C VAL A 19 0.95 -8.09 21.70
N PRO A 20 2.08 -7.88 21.00
CA PRO A 20 2.63 -6.59 20.57
C PRO A 20 1.79 -5.93 19.48
N PHE A 21 1.92 -4.62 19.32
CA PHE A 21 1.12 -3.88 18.33
C PHE A 21 1.38 -4.35 16.88
N GLN A 22 2.61 -4.78 16.57
CA GLN A 22 2.97 -5.34 15.26
C GLN A 22 2.64 -6.83 15.15
N GLN A 23 1.38 -7.14 14.87
CA GLN A 23 0.92 -8.51 14.69
C GLN A 23 -0.26 -8.60 13.71
N PRO A 24 -0.52 -9.78 13.11
CA PRO A 24 -1.61 -9.95 12.16
C PRO A 24 -2.97 -9.51 12.69
N SER A 25 -3.29 -9.72 13.96
CA SER A 25 -4.61 -9.34 14.49
C SER A 25 -4.91 -7.85 14.39
N ASN A 26 -3.94 -7.01 14.73
CA ASN A 26 -4.12 -5.56 14.69
C ASN A 26 -4.24 -5.00 13.28
N PHE A 27 -3.64 -5.67 12.29
CA PHE A 27 -3.57 -5.16 10.93
C PHE A 27 -4.57 -5.85 10.00
N VAL A 28 -4.63 -7.18 9.97
CA VAL A 28 -5.57 -7.93 9.12
C VAL A 28 -6.98 -7.87 9.69
N TYR A 29 -7.20 -8.40 10.90
CA TYR A 29 -8.53 -8.39 11.53
C TYR A 29 -8.96 -6.95 11.87
N GLY A 30 -8.03 -6.12 12.34
CA GLY A 30 -8.28 -4.69 12.55
C GLY A 30 -8.72 -3.95 11.28
N THR A 31 -8.18 -4.27 10.10
CA THR A 31 -8.68 -3.70 8.83
C THR A 31 -10.08 -4.21 8.49
N GLN A 32 -10.36 -5.50 8.71
CA GLN A 32 -11.70 -6.06 8.47
C GLN A 32 -12.75 -5.44 9.39
N ASP A 33 -12.45 -5.30 10.68
CA ASP A 33 -13.27 -4.61 11.67
C ASP A 33 -13.46 -3.13 11.31
N ALA A 34 -12.41 -2.46 10.84
CA ALA A 34 -12.51 -1.09 10.36
C ALA A 34 -13.43 -0.96 9.15
N ILE A 35 -13.40 -1.90 8.20
CA ILE A 35 -14.34 -1.92 7.06
C ILE A 35 -15.78 -2.17 7.56
N ASP A 36 -15.98 -3.10 8.48
CA ASP A 36 -17.29 -3.39 9.07
C ASP A 36 -17.89 -2.18 9.77
N PHE A 37 -17.09 -1.49 10.60
CA PHE A 37 -17.52 -0.25 11.24
C PHE A 37 -17.72 0.86 10.21
N PHE A 38 -16.77 1.09 9.29
CA PHE A 38 -16.87 2.15 8.28
C PHE A 38 -18.14 2.06 7.45
N LEU A 39 -18.54 0.83 7.07
CA LEU A 39 -19.74 0.54 6.28
C LEU A 39 -20.99 0.25 7.11
N SER A 40 -20.95 0.35 8.43
CA SER A 40 -22.14 0.18 9.26
C SER A 40 -23.13 1.36 9.12
N THR A 41 -24.40 1.14 9.45
CA THR A 41 -25.48 2.13 9.47
C THR A 41 -26.40 1.88 10.66
N PRO A 42 -27.34 2.80 11.00
CA PRO A 42 -28.37 2.52 12.01
C PRO A 42 -29.14 1.21 11.74
N ASP A 43 -29.44 0.92 10.48
CA ASP A 43 -30.17 -0.30 10.08
C ASP A 43 -29.28 -1.55 10.01
N ARG A 44 -27.95 -1.36 9.94
CA ARG A 44 -26.94 -2.42 9.86
C ARG A 44 -25.78 -2.11 10.81
N PRO A 45 -26.01 -2.22 12.13
CA PRO A 45 -24.99 -1.89 13.12
C PRO A 45 -23.82 -2.89 13.07
N TYR A 46 -22.63 -2.40 13.38
CA TYR A 46 -21.45 -3.21 13.67
C TYR A 46 -21.56 -3.76 15.10
N LYS A 47 -21.40 -5.07 15.26
CA LYS A 47 -21.58 -5.75 16.55
C LYS A 47 -20.50 -5.44 17.57
N ASN A 48 -19.34 -4.92 17.13
CA ASN A 48 -18.17 -4.61 17.93
C ASN A 48 -17.80 -5.70 18.95
N PRO A 49 -17.30 -6.87 18.50
CA PRO A 49 -16.96 -7.99 19.39
C PRO A 49 -15.88 -7.63 20.43
N GLY A 50 -15.05 -6.61 20.16
CA GLY A 50 -13.99 -6.13 21.06
C GLY A 50 -14.46 -5.21 22.18
N ALA A 51 -15.73 -4.76 22.18
CA ALA A 51 -16.20 -3.75 23.14
C ALA A 51 -16.22 -4.24 24.60
N ALA A 52 -16.34 -5.54 24.85
CA ALA A 52 -16.31 -6.15 26.18
C ALA A 52 -17.23 -5.47 27.23
N GLY A 53 -18.41 -4.97 26.79
CA GLY A 53 -19.37 -4.26 27.63
C GLY A 53 -19.16 -2.74 27.73
N THR A 54 -18.13 -2.20 27.07
CA THR A 54 -17.92 -0.76 26.91
C THR A 54 -18.98 -0.20 25.95
N GLU A 55 -19.56 0.95 26.30
CA GLU A 55 -20.43 1.70 25.41
C GLU A 55 -19.61 2.28 24.25
N VAL A 56 -19.95 1.89 23.03
CA VAL A 56 -19.26 2.25 21.79
C VAL A 56 -20.31 2.56 20.73
N ASP A 57 -19.94 3.39 19.75
CA ASP A 57 -20.81 3.64 18.62
C ASP A 57 -21.11 2.33 17.89
N ALA A 58 -22.39 1.99 17.77
CA ALA A 58 -22.84 0.80 17.06
C ALA A 58 -22.72 0.96 15.53
N PHE A 59 -22.51 2.18 15.04
CA PHE A 59 -22.29 2.45 13.63
C PHE A 59 -21.44 3.71 13.41
N ASN A 60 -20.92 3.87 12.20
CA ASN A 60 -20.17 5.05 11.78
C ASN A 60 -21.06 6.32 11.85
N PRO A 61 -20.81 7.27 12.76
CA PRO A 61 -21.69 8.42 12.96
C PRO A 61 -21.78 9.34 11.72
N VAL A 62 -20.80 9.25 10.81
CA VAL A 62 -20.78 9.98 9.55
C VAL A 62 -21.15 9.09 8.34
N HIS A 63 -21.84 7.97 8.56
CA HIS A 63 -22.19 7.00 7.50
C HIS A 63 -22.93 7.63 6.30
N ALA A 64 -23.69 8.71 6.53
CA ALA A 64 -24.46 9.42 5.51
C ALA A 64 -23.59 10.27 4.57
N SER A 65 -22.33 10.55 4.95
CA SER A 65 -21.38 11.32 4.13
C SER A 65 -20.69 10.48 3.05
N PHE A 66 -20.85 9.15 3.06
CA PHE A 66 -20.22 8.26 2.09
C PHE A 66 -21.20 7.87 0.98
N ASP A 67 -20.70 7.87 -0.26
CA ASP A 67 -21.41 7.23 -1.37
C ASP A 67 -21.39 5.71 -1.18
N ARG A 68 -22.58 5.14 -1.02
CA ARG A 68 -22.81 3.71 -0.83
C ARG A 68 -23.57 3.09 -2.00
N SER A 69 -23.77 3.86 -3.07
CA SER A 69 -24.37 3.34 -4.29
C SER A 69 -23.48 2.25 -4.88
N PRO A 70 -24.05 1.14 -5.36
CA PRO A 70 -23.26 0.15 -6.07
C PRO A 70 -22.60 0.78 -7.31
N ASP A 71 -21.33 0.49 -7.52
CA ASP A 71 -20.64 0.83 -8.75
C ASP A 71 -21.24 0.03 -9.92
N PRO A 72 -21.84 0.67 -10.94
CA PRO A 72 -22.47 -0.03 -12.05
C PRO A 72 -21.49 -0.67 -13.02
N ALA A 73 -20.21 -0.27 -13.00
CA ALA A 73 -19.18 -0.74 -13.92
C ALA A 73 -17.86 -1.04 -13.20
N PRO A 74 -17.84 -1.95 -12.21
CA PRO A 74 -16.65 -2.17 -11.40
C PRO A 74 -15.52 -2.77 -12.24
N PHE A 75 -14.28 -2.35 -11.98
CA PHE A 75 -13.08 -2.89 -12.63
C PHE A 75 -12.87 -4.38 -12.34
N THR A 76 -13.33 -4.86 -11.19
CA THR A 76 -13.34 -6.28 -10.83
C THR A 76 -14.77 -6.79 -10.75
N PRO A 77 -15.14 -7.83 -11.52
CA PRO A 77 -16.48 -8.43 -11.44
C PRO A 77 -16.90 -8.79 -10.01
N GLY A 78 -18.09 -8.35 -9.60
CA GLY A 78 -18.64 -8.60 -8.26
C GLY A 78 -18.14 -7.65 -7.15
N ARG A 79 -17.19 -6.75 -7.43
CA ARG A 79 -16.70 -5.74 -6.46
C ARG A 79 -17.42 -4.41 -6.65
N THR A 80 -18.71 -4.37 -6.34
CA THR A 80 -19.59 -3.22 -6.62
C THR A 80 -19.51 -2.09 -5.59
N THR A 81 -18.57 -2.11 -4.65
CA THR A 81 -18.45 -1.05 -3.63
C THR A 81 -17.35 -0.07 -4.04
N ARG A 82 -17.57 1.24 -3.85
CA ARG A 82 -16.52 2.26 -4.06
C ARG A 82 -15.60 2.39 -2.84
N LEU A 83 -14.92 1.30 -2.47
CA LEU A 83 -14.03 1.25 -1.30
C LEU A 83 -12.60 0.87 -1.71
N ALA A 84 -11.65 1.73 -1.37
CA ALA A 84 -10.23 1.38 -1.36
C ALA A 84 -9.74 1.19 0.07
N ILE A 85 -8.77 0.31 0.24
CA ILE A 85 -8.01 0.19 1.49
C ILE A 85 -6.54 0.52 1.22
N MET A 86 -5.95 1.23 2.17
CA MET A 86 -4.56 1.65 2.10
C MET A 86 -3.88 1.37 3.43
N GLY A 87 -2.65 0.87 3.38
CA GLY A 87 -1.87 0.59 4.57
C GLY A 87 -0.39 0.82 4.35
N HIS A 88 0.30 1.21 5.43
CA HIS A 88 1.73 1.41 5.45
C HIS A 88 2.43 0.29 6.25
N SER A 89 3.61 -0.14 5.81
CA SER A 89 4.40 -1.15 6.52
C SER A 89 3.65 -2.47 6.69
N LEU A 90 3.47 -2.94 7.93
CA LEU A 90 2.61 -4.08 8.22
C LEU A 90 1.14 -3.86 7.79
N GLY A 91 0.67 -2.62 7.74
CA GLY A 91 -0.60 -2.28 7.13
C GLY A 91 -0.62 -2.55 5.62
N ALA A 92 0.49 -2.33 4.92
CA ALA A 92 0.63 -2.62 3.49
C ALA A 92 0.48 -4.14 3.22
N ALA A 93 1.09 -4.96 4.09
CA ALA A 93 0.91 -6.40 4.12
C ALA A 93 -0.57 -6.79 4.32
N ALA A 94 -1.21 -6.20 5.34
CA ALA A 94 -2.57 -6.52 5.68
C ALA A 94 -3.55 -6.14 4.58
N VAL A 95 -3.41 -4.97 3.95
CA VAL A 95 -4.31 -4.60 2.85
C VAL A 95 -4.10 -5.47 1.62
N SER A 96 -2.87 -5.96 1.38
CA SER A 96 -2.57 -6.95 0.32
C SER A 96 -3.31 -8.27 0.57
N LYS A 97 -3.45 -8.69 1.83
CA LYS A 97 -4.25 -9.85 2.25
C LYS A 97 -5.76 -9.59 2.16
N VAL A 98 -6.23 -8.52 2.81
CA VAL A 98 -7.66 -8.23 3.02
C VAL A 98 -8.39 -8.02 1.71
N GLN A 99 -7.75 -7.45 0.69
CA GLN A 99 -8.40 -7.27 -0.61
C GLN A 99 -8.87 -8.60 -1.26
N GLY A 100 -8.20 -9.71 -0.93
CA GLY A 100 -8.54 -11.03 -1.44
C GLY A 100 -9.66 -11.71 -0.65
N THR A 101 -9.89 -11.30 0.60
CA THR A 101 -10.86 -11.94 1.51
C THR A 101 -12.12 -11.12 1.73
N ASP A 102 -12.05 -9.79 1.59
CA ASP A 102 -13.19 -8.90 1.77
C ASP A 102 -13.79 -8.48 0.41
N PRO A 103 -15.03 -8.90 0.10
CA PRO A 103 -15.63 -8.65 -1.20
C PRO A 103 -16.06 -7.20 -1.43
N ARG A 104 -15.94 -6.34 -0.42
CA ARG A 104 -16.31 -4.92 -0.50
C ARG A 104 -15.14 -4.07 -0.98
N VAL A 105 -13.92 -4.58 -0.99
CA VAL A 105 -12.74 -3.84 -1.44
C VAL A 105 -12.70 -3.85 -2.97
N ALA A 106 -12.60 -2.68 -3.59
CA ALA A 106 -12.46 -2.51 -5.05
C ALA A 106 -11.03 -2.27 -5.51
N THR A 107 -10.14 -1.79 -4.63
CA THR A 107 -8.72 -1.62 -4.95
C THR A 107 -7.87 -1.47 -3.68
N VAL A 108 -6.56 -1.72 -3.79
CA VAL A 108 -5.60 -1.63 -2.70
C VAL A 108 -4.42 -0.71 -3.02
N ILE A 109 -3.96 0.01 -2.00
CA ILE A 109 -2.71 0.78 -2.03
C ILE A 109 -1.82 0.35 -0.87
N ALA A 110 -0.66 -0.22 -1.19
CA ALA A 110 0.31 -0.73 -0.23
C ALA A 110 1.55 0.18 -0.21
N LEU A 111 1.74 0.86 0.92
CA LEU A 111 2.84 1.80 1.14
C LEU A 111 3.97 1.05 1.88
N ASP A 112 4.92 0.53 1.11
CA ASP A 112 6.11 -0.19 1.55
C ASP A 112 5.83 -1.34 2.54
N LYS A 113 5.28 -2.48 2.09
CA LYS A 113 5.33 -3.02 0.72
C LYS A 113 4.08 -3.81 0.32
N LEU A 114 3.74 -3.75 -0.98
CA LEU A 114 2.75 -4.64 -1.60
C LEU A 114 3.26 -6.08 -1.53
N GLN A 115 2.41 -7.04 -1.14
CA GLN A 115 2.83 -8.42 -0.96
C GLN A 115 2.10 -9.38 -1.88
N GLY A 116 2.86 -10.15 -2.66
CA GLY A 116 2.39 -11.20 -3.57
C GLY A 116 2.29 -12.59 -2.96
N GLY A 117 2.73 -12.77 -1.72
CA GLY A 117 2.88 -14.07 -1.05
C GLY A 117 4.22 -14.17 -0.32
N THR A 118 4.66 -15.39 0.00
CA THR A 118 5.95 -15.63 0.65
C THR A 118 7.09 -15.59 -0.37
N GLY A 119 8.10 -14.75 -0.12
CA GLY A 119 9.24 -14.57 -1.02
C GLY A 119 10.53 -14.20 -0.26
N PRO A 120 11.71 -14.50 -0.81
CA PRO A 120 12.99 -14.17 -0.18
C PRO A 120 13.17 -12.66 -0.04
N GLY A 121 13.65 -12.20 1.12
CA GLY A 121 13.91 -10.79 1.41
C GLY A 121 12.73 -10.01 1.97
N LEU A 122 11.56 -10.62 2.15
CA LEU A 122 10.44 -10.01 2.86
C LEU A 122 10.56 -10.29 4.38
N PRO A 123 11.03 -9.35 5.23
CA PRO A 123 10.78 -9.42 6.66
C PRO A 123 9.33 -9.02 6.90
N THR A 124 8.42 -9.82 6.39
CA THR A 124 7.01 -9.56 6.52
C THR A 124 6.51 -10.49 7.59
N VAL A 125 5.90 -9.91 8.61
CA VAL A 125 4.96 -10.63 9.44
C VAL A 125 4.04 -11.39 8.49
N ASP A 126 3.95 -12.70 8.70
CA ASP A 126 3.13 -13.59 7.90
C ASP A 126 1.66 -13.19 8.07
N VAL A 127 1.09 -12.55 7.04
CA VAL A 127 -0.34 -12.24 6.95
C VAL A 127 -1.14 -13.40 6.32
N GLY A 128 -0.50 -14.54 6.15
CA GLY A 128 -0.99 -15.71 5.45
C GLY A 128 -0.99 -15.54 3.92
N PRO A 129 -1.63 -16.47 3.20
CA PRO A 129 -1.64 -16.46 1.75
C PRO A 129 -2.31 -15.21 1.18
N VAL A 130 -1.63 -14.54 0.25
CA VAL A 130 -2.19 -13.42 -0.50
C VAL A 130 -2.68 -13.90 -1.86
N ALA A 131 -3.93 -13.60 -2.19
CA ALA A 131 -4.54 -13.89 -3.48
C ALA A 131 -4.96 -12.56 -4.13
N PRO A 132 -4.23 -12.04 -5.12
CA PRO A 132 -4.61 -10.82 -5.82
C PRO A 132 -5.97 -10.98 -6.51
N THR A 133 -6.93 -10.12 -6.20
CA THR A 133 -8.27 -10.15 -6.83
C THR A 133 -8.71 -8.81 -7.38
N VAL A 134 -8.18 -7.71 -6.83
CA VAL A 134 -8.50 -6.34 -7.24
C VAL A 134 -7.23 -5.56 -7.55
N PRO A 135 -7.33 -4.50 -8.38
CA PRO A 135 -6.18 -3.67 -8.74
C PRO A 135 -5.34 -3.28 -7.54
N GLY A 136 -4.01 -3.41 -7.65
CA GLY A 136 -3.06 -3.07 -6.58
C GLY A 136 -1.96 -2.09 -6.98
N LEU A 137 -1.80 -1.05 -6.18
CA LEU A 137 -0.66 -0.12 -6.23
C LEU A 137 0.30 -0.40 -5.09
N GLY A 138 1.56 -0.69 -5.42
CA GLY A 138 2.68 -0.67 -4.48
C GLY A 138 3.47 0.63 -4.62
N ILE A 139 3.63 1.37 -3.53
CA ILE A 139 4.64 2.45 -3.48
C ILE A 139 5.69 1.99 -2.49
N GLN A 140 6.90 1.73 -2.99
CA GLN A 140 7.92 1.01 -2.22
C GLN A 140 9.19 1.83 -2.09
N SER A 141 9.82 1.68 -0.94
CA SER A 141 10.97 2.50 -0.60
C SER A 141 12.26 1.94 -1.18
N GLU A 142 13.14 2.83 -1.63
CA GLU A 142 14.50 2.47 -2.07
C GLU A 142 15.33 1.92 -0.90
N TYR A 143 15.17 2.54 0.27
CA TYR A 143 15.85 2.22 1.53
C TYR A 143 14.88 1.91 2.68
N GLY A 144 15.42 1.37 3.77
CA GLY A 144 14.68 1.12 5.01
C GLY A 144 14.37 2.37 5.80
N PHE A 145 14.46 2.31 7.12
CA PHE A 145 14.26 3.48 7.98
C PHE A 145 15.31 4.58 7.80
N THR A 146 16.47 4.24 7.24
CA THR A 146 17.56 5.18 6.95
C THR A 146 18.11 4.91 5.57
N VAL A 147 18.60 5.97 4.90
CA VAL A 147 19.42 5.82 3.70
C VAL A 147 20.61 4.92 3.98
N ALA A 148 20.94 4.05 3.03
CA ALA A 148 22.01 3.08 3.19
C ALA A 148 23.04 3.22 2.06
N PRO A 149 24.34 3.03 2.35
CA PRO A 149 25.34 2.90 1.31
C PRO A 149 24.98 1.78 0.33
N TYR A 150 25.40 1.94 -0.92
CA TYR A 150 25.20 0.97 -1.99
C TYR A 150 25.60 -0.47 -1.61
N VAL A 151 26.67 -0.64 -0.83
CA VAL A 151 27.17 -1.96 -0.38
C VAL A 151 26.28 -2.64 0.67
N LEU A 152 25.20 -1.99 1.13
CA LEU A 152 24.21 -2.56 2.06
C LEU A 152 22.85 -2.80 1.38
N SER A 153 22.82 -2.84 0.05
CA SER A 153 21.60 -3.03 -0.75
C SER A 153 21.27 -4.49 -1.05
N GLY A 154 22.00 -5.45 -0.47
CA GLY A 154 21.85 -6.89 -0.76
C GLY A 154 20.65 -7.54 -0.09
N GLY A 155 20.00 -6.84 0.84
CA GLY A 155 18.76 -7.26 1.50
C GLY A 155 17.54 -6.56 0.91
N SER A 156 16.48 -6.41 1.70
CA SER A 156 15.34 -5.56 1.35
C SER A 156 15.47 -4.16 1.94
N SER A 157 14.53 -3.28 1.58
CA SER A 157 14.47 -1.97 2.24
C SER A 157 14.30 -2.14 3.75
N ILE A 158 13.46 -3.06 4.23
CA ILE A 158 13.19 -3.22 5.68
C ILE A 158 14.36 -3.90 6.42
N LEU A 159 14.97 -4.93 5.83
CA LEU A 159 16.17 -5.58 6.36
C LEU A 159 17.34 -5.43 5.38
N PRO A 160 18.14 -4.35 5.49
CA PRO A 160 19.32 -4.18 4.66
C PRO A 160 20.33 -5.28 4.95
N ALA A 161 21.07 -5.70 3.93
CA ALA A 161 22.11 -6.71 4.05
C ALA A 161 23.29 -6.37 3.15
N PRO A 162 24.52 -6.78 3.50
CA PRO A 162 25.69 -6.54 2.66
C PRO A 162 25.52 -7.11 1.24
N SER A 163 25.92 -6.34 0.24
CA SER A 163 26.12 -6.77 -1.15
C SER A 163 27.61 -6.74 -1.49
N SER A 164 28.02 -7.52 -2.49
CA SER A 164 29.40 -7.45 -3.00
C SER A 164 29.67 -6.04 -3.56
N PRO A 165 30.81 -5.39 -3.27
CA PRO A 165 31.11 -4.04 -3.75
C PRO A 165 31.07 -3.88 -5.28
N GLY A 166 31.25 -4.98 -6.03
CA GLY A 166 31.17 -5.00 -7.49
C GLY A 166 29.82 -5.42 -8.06
N ALA A 167 28.83 -5.74 -7.22
CA ALA A 167 27.51 -6.17 -7.67
C ALA A 167 26.49 -5.02 -7.56
N ALA A 168 25.66 -4.84 -8.60
CA ALA A 168 24.50 -3.97 -8.55
C ALA A 168 23.44 -4.50 -7.59
N PRO A 169 22.67 -3.62 -6.91
CA PRO A 169 21.41 -4.00 -6.30
C PRO A 169 20.55 -4.73 -7.33
N ASP A 170 19.81 -5.75 -6.91
CA ASP A 170 18.84 -6.40 -7.79
C ASP A 170 17.78 -5.37 -8.21
N PRO A 171 17.68 -5.02 -9.51
CA PRO A 171 16.72 -4.04 -9.96
C PRO A 171 15.28 -4.55 -9.82
N GLY A 172 15.07 -5.87 -9.91
CA GLY A 172 13.76 -6.51 -9.77
C GLY A 172 13.29 -6.66 -8.32
N ARG A 173 14.12 -6.33 -7.32
CA ARG A 173 13.82 -6.55 -5.89
C ARG A 173 12.45 -6.06 -5.49
N GLU A 174 12.14 -4.81 -5.81
CA GLU A 174 10.87 -4.20 -5.44
C GLU A 174 9.70 -4.78 -6.24
N ARG A 175 9.88 -5.16 -7.50
CA ARG A 175 8.79 -5.81 -8.24
C ARG A 175 8.39 -7.18 -7.67
N ALA A 176 9.40 -7.93 -7.24
CA ALA A 176 9.24 -9.31 -6.77
C ALA A 176 8.43 -9.41 -5.46
N THR A 177 8.30 -8.33 -4.69
CA THR A 177 7.58 -8.33 -3.42
C THR A 177 6.07 -8.47 -3.61
N GLY A 178 5.50 -7.92 -4.70
CA GLY A 178 4.05 -8.00 -4.95
C GLY A 178 3.57 -7.68 -6.36
N PHE A 179 4.22 -6.76 -7.08
CA PHE A 179 3.80 -6.40 -8.44
C PHE A 179 3.74 -7.61 -9.38
N ASP A 180 4.79 -8.43 -9.39
CA ASP A 180 4.86 -9.58 -10.29
C ASP A 180 3.75 -10.63 -9.99
N ALA A 181 3.35 -10.78 -8.73
CA ALA A 181 2.26 -11.67 -8.34
C ALA A 181 0.87 -11.14 -8.76
N TRP A 182 0.61 -9.83 -8.60
CA TRP A 182 -0.63 -9.21 -9.10
C TRP A 182 -0.74 -9.36 -10.61
N ARG A 183 0.36 -9.08 -11.31
CA ARG A 183 0.43 -9.21 -12.75
C ARG A 183 0.20 -10.64 -13.21
N ALA A 184 0.82 -11.62 -12.54
CA ALA A 184 0.61 -13.04 -12.82
C ALA A 184 -0.84 -13.49 -12.59
N ALA A 185 -1.56 -12.83 -11.67
CA ALA A 185 -2.98 -13.06 -11.45
C ALA A 185 -3.90 -12.40 -12.50
N GLY A 186 -3.34 -11.66 -13.47
CA GLY A 186 -4.10 -10.94 -14.49
C GLY A 186 -4.83 -9.71 -13.95
N VAL A 187 -4.42 -9.22 -12.79
CA VAL A 187 -5.01 -8.07 -12.11
C VAL A 187 -4.17 -6.84 -12.40
N ASP A 188 -4.82 -5.69 -12.58
CA ASP A 188 -4.12 -4.42 -12.78
C ASP A 188 -3.15 -4.15 -11.64
N SER A 189 -1.95 -3.73 -12.00
CA SER A 189 -0.89 -3.51 -11.03
C SER A 189 0.04 -2.39 -11.40
N MET A 190 0.55 -1.74 -10.37
CA MET A 190 1.60 -0.74 -10.50
C MET A 190 2.52 -0.81 -9.30
N VAL A 191 3.81 -0.64 -9.55
CA VAL A 191 4.81 -0.40 -8.52
C VAL A 191 5.61 0.85 -8.84
N VAL A 192 5.67 1.77 -7.87
CA VAL A 192 6.46 2.99 -7.93
C VAL A 192 7.52 2.91 -6.84
N VAL A 193 8.77 3.15 -7.21
CA VAL A 193 9.89 3.21 -6.27
C VAL A 193 10.45 4.64 -6.30
N PRO A 194 10.05 5.53 -5.36
CA PRO A 194 10.56 6.89 -5.36
C PRO A 194 12.05 6.91 -5.03
N ARG A 195 12.78 7.79 -5.69
CA ARG A 195 14.23 7.96 -5.51
C ARG A 195 14.54 8.43 -4.09
N SER A 196 15.59 7.86 -3.51
CA SER A 196 16.06 8.24 -2.17
C SER A 196 14.99 8.14 -1.08
N SER A 197 13.98 7.30 -1.31
CA SER A 197 12.92 7.06 -0.34
C SER A 197 13.35 6.11 0.75
N THR A 198 12.80 6.33 1.93
CA THR A 198 12.92 5.49 3.11
C THR A 198 11.53 4.94 3.46
N HIS A 199 11.47 4.10 4.47
CA HIS A 199 10.23 3.56 4.99
C HIS A 199 9.26 4.63 5.52
N LEU A 200 9.66 5.90 5.59
CA LEU A 200 8.97 6.96 6.33
C LEU A 200 8.31 8.01 5.44
N GLU A 201 8.47 7.91 4.12
CA GLU A 201 7.83 8.74 3.09
C GLU A 201 6.31 8.82 3.23
N TYR A 202 5.71 7.84 3.90
CA TYR A 202 4.27 7.64 3.97
C TYR A 202 3.68 8.04 5.33
N THR A 203 4.48 8.72 6.18
CA THR A 203 4.11 9.01 7.56
C THR A 203 4.41 10.46 7.91
N ASP A 204 3.67 10.99 8.89
CA ASP A 204 3.94 12.28 9.53
C ASP A 204 4.82 12.13 10.79
N ILE A 205 5.63 11.06 10.87
CA ILE A 205 6.56 10.86 11.97
C ILE A 205 7.54 12.05 12.01
N PRO A 206 7.80 12.66 13.19
CA PRO A 206 8.60 13.88 13.30
C PRO A 206 9.96 13.80 12.58
N LEU A 207 10.41 14.95 12.06
CA LEU A 207 11.56 15.22 11.16
C LEU A 207 12.95 14.66 11.59
N VAL A 208 13.05 13.90 12.67
CA VAL A 208 14.30 13.31 13.14
C VAL A 208 14.73 12.08 12.32
N LEU A 209 13.81 11.49 11.56
CA LEU A 209 14.11 10.36 10.69
C LEU A 209 14.04 10.77 9.20
N PRO A 210 14.92 10.24 8.35
CA PRO A 210 15.06 10.71 6.98
C PRO A 210 13.85 10.33 6.13
N ALA A 211 13.26 11.31 5.45
CA ALA A 211 12.26 11.14 4.40
C ALA A 211 12.43 12.27 3.37
N SER A 212 11.98 12.04 2.15
CA SER A 212 12.09 12.98 1.04
C SER A 212 10.74 13.63 0.72
N ARG A 213 10.75 14.97 0.60
CA ARG A 213 9.58 15.74 0.12
C ARG A 213 9.15 15.31 -1.28
N ASN A 214 10.12 14.98 -2.14
CA ASN A 214 9.83 14.50 -3.48
C ASN A 214 9.17 13.11 -3.46
N GLY A 215 9.60 12.20 -2.59
CA GLY A 215 8.98 10.89 -2.41
C GLY A 215 7.54 11.01 -1.89
N GLN A 216 7.30 11.90 -0.92
CA GLN A 216 5.95 12.25 -0.45
C GLN A 216 5.06 12.80 -1.57
N ALA A 217 5.56 13.76 -2.35
CA ALA A 217 4.83 14.35 -3.47
C ALA A 217 4.50 13.30 -4.55
N LEU A 218 5.50 12.51 -4.96
CA LEU A 218 5.33 11.45 -5.96
C LEU A 218 4.34 10.39 -5.47
N SER A 219 4.41 10.00 -4.19
CA SER A 219 3.46 9.06 -3.59
C SER A 219 2.04 9.61 -3.63
N SER A 220 1.85 10.88 -3.25
CA SER A 220 0.54 11.53 -3.23
C SER A 220 -0.11 11.61 -4.61
N VAL A 221 0.66 11.95 -5.66
CA VAL A 221 0.11 12.03 -7.02
C VAL A 221 -0.31 10.67 -7.55
N TYR A 222 0.47 9.62 -7.30
CA TYR A 222 0.11 8.26 -7.73
C TYR A 222 -1.09 7.70 -6.95
N ILE A 223 -1.16 7.94 -5.64
CA ILE A 223 -2.34 7.60 -4.83
C ILE A 223 -3.60 8.24 -5.41
N GLN A 224 -3.56 9.55 -5.70
CA GLN A 224 -4.72 10.26 -6.22
C GLN A 224 -5.11 9.79 -7.61
N ALA A 225 -4.14 9.61 -8.52
CA ALA A 225 -4.40 9.07 -9.86
C ALA A 225 -5.01 7.66 -9.80
N TRP A 226 -4.51 6.82 -8.90
CA TRP A 226 -5.01 5.47 -8.70
C TRP A 226 -6.45 5.42 -8.18
N LEU A 227 -6.75 6.22 -7.14
CA LEU A 227 -8.10 6.33 -6.61
C LEU A 227 -9.05 6.98 -7.61
N GLY A 228 -8.59 7.99 -8.36
CA GLY A 228 -9.35 8.61 -9.45
C GLY A 228 -9.76 7.57 -10.50
N HIS A 229 -8.82 6.76 -10.94
CA HIS A 229 -9.09 5.71 -11.91
C HIS A 229 -10.05 4.64 -11.36
N TYR A 230 -9.70 3.98 -10.25
CA TYR A 230 -10.43 2.78 -9.79
C TYR A 230 -11.68 3.04 -8.96
N LEU A 231 -11.85 4.22 -8.35
CA LEU A 231 -13.06 4.55 -7.60
C LEU A 231 -13.98 5.54 -8.31
N LYS A 232 -13.43 6.38 -9.21
CA LYS A 232 -14.18 7.45 -9.89
C LYS A 232 -14.27 7.27 -11.40
N HIS A 233 -13.69 6.22 -11.97
CA HIS A 233 -13.69 5.96 -13.42
C HIS A 233 -13.04 7.10 -14.23
N GLU A 234 -12.09 7.81 -13.63
CA GLU A 234 -11.26 8.78 -14.35
C GLU A 234 -10.29 8.05 -15.28
N SER A 235 -9.78 8.75 -16.30
CA SER A 235 -8.82 8.18 -17.26
C SER A 235 -7.60 7.59 -16.57
N ALA A 236 -7.05 6.50 -17.10
CA ALA A 236 -5.77 5.93 -16.66
C ALA A 236 -4.55 6.79 -17.07
N ALA A 237 -4.73 7.84 -17.90
CA ALA A 237 -3.63 8.65 -18.40
C ALA A 237 -2.70 9.22 -17.31
N PRO A 238 -3.20 9.74 -16.16
CA PRO A 238 -2.33 10.20 -15.07
C PRO A 238 -1.41 9.12 -14.50
N LEU A 239 -1.79 7.84 -14.54
CA LEU A 239 -0.95 6.74 -14.07
C LEU A 239 0.35 6.59 -14.90
N THR A 240 0.33 7.02 -16.16
CA THR A 240 1.50 6.90 -17.07
C THR A 240 2.14 8.25 -17.40
N ALA A 241 1.65 9.34 -16.82
CA ALA A 241 2.18 10.68 -17.03
C ALA A 241 3.62 10.81 -16.50
N ARG A 242 4.35 11.78 -17.05
CA ARG A 242 5.74 12.10 -16.66
C ARG A 242 5.87 13.34 -15.78
N SER A 243 4.81 14.14 -15.69
CA SER A 243 4.82 15.43 -15.02
C SER A 243 3.48 15.64 -14.34
N PHE A 244 3.52 16.05 -13.07
CA PHE A 244 2.33 16.19 -12.24
C PHE A 244 2.28 17.58 -11.62
N PRO A 245 1.13 18.28 -11.67
CA PRO A 245 0.90 19.39 -10.76
C PRO A 245 0.74 18.85 -9.34
N TYR A 246 1.43 19.46 -8.39
CA TYR A 246 1.31 19.11 -6.98
C TYR A 246 1.27 20.37 -6.12
N LEU A 247 0.47 20.33 -5.07
CA LEU A 247 0.37 21.41 -4.10
C LEU A 247 1.17 21.00 -2.85
N GLU A 248 2.39 21.51 -2.73
CA GLU A 248 3.31 21.15 -1.65
C GLU A 248 3.00 21.96 -0.37
N PRO A 249 2.81 21.29 0.79
CA PRO A 249 2.66 22.00 2.05
C PRO A 249 4.01 22.61 2.49
N GLN A 250 4.02 23.91 2.78
CA GLN A 250 5.19 24.63 3.30
C GLN A 250 5.14 24.86 4.81
N GLY A 251 4.08 24.39 5.47
CA GLY A 251 3.79 24.64 6.89
C GLY A 251 2.94 25.89 7.12
N ASN A 252 2.37 26.02 8.33
CA ASN A 252 1.52 27.14 8.74
C ASN A 252 0.34 27.43 7.80
N GLY A 253 -0.25 26.37 7.22
CA GLY A 253 -1.35 26.49 6.26
C GLY A 253 -0.97 27.03 4.89
N VAL A 254 0.33 27.23 4.62
CA VAL A 254 0.83 27.70 3.33
C VAL A 254 1.07 26.52 2.40
N TRP A 255 0.62 26.67 1.16
CA TRP A 255 0.71 25.68 0.10
C TRP A 255 1.34 26.30 -1.14
N ARG A 256 2.27 25.59 -1.80
CA ARG A 256 2.97 26.08 -2.99
C ARG A 256 2.74 25.14 -4.17
N PRO A 257 2.28 25.64 -5.33
CA PRO A 257 2.24 24.82 -6.53
C PRO A 257 3.67 24.47 -6.97
N VAL A 258 3.89 23.20 -7.26
CA VAL A 258 5.13 22.66 -7.81
C VAL A 258 4.80 21.67 -8.93
N THR A 259 5.79 21.39 -9.76
CA THR A 259 5.71 20.33 -10.78
C THR A 259 6.60 19.18 -10.35
N VAL A 260 6.01 18.00 -10.18
CA VAL A 260 6.74 16.77 -9.88
C VAL A 260 7.09 16.10 -11.21
N ASP A 261 8.38 15.99 -11.52
CA ASP A 261 8.87 15.19 -12.64
C ASP A 261 8.99 13.73 -12.20
N ARG A 262 8.30 12.82 -12.89
CA ARG A 262 8.32 11.40 -12.57
C ARG A 262 9.73 10.84 -12.68
N ASP A 263 10.33 10.94 -13.86
CA ASP A 263 11.55 10.21 -14.21
C ASP A 263 12.73 10.69 -13.33
N ALA A 264 12.77 11.97 -12.96
CA ALA A 264 13.77 12.53 -12.04
C ALA A 264 13.63 12.01 -10.59
N ASN A 265 12.44 11.55 -10.22
CA ASN A 265 12.09 11.12 -8.86
C ASN A 265 11.84 9.61 -8.74
N LEU A 266 12.09 8.82 -9.79
CA LEU A 266 12.14 7.35 -9.69
C LEU A 266 13.52 6.87 -9.28
N SER A 267 13.56 5.74 -8.57
CA SER A 267 14.81 5.06 -8.23
C SER A 267 15.58 4.72 -9.51
N PHE A 268 16.90 4.90 -9.43
CA PHE A 268 17.83 4.47 -10.47
C PHE A 268 18.48 3.12 -10.14
N TYR A 269 18.07 2.49 -9.04
CA TYR A 269 18.50 1.15 -8.64
C TYR A 269 17.42 0.09 -8.81
N HIS A 270 16.15 0.46 -8.65
CA HIS A 270 15.04 -0.50 -8.61
C HIS A 270 13.94 -0.11 -9.60
N CYS A 271 13.39 -1.12 -10.26
CA CYS A 271 12.38 -0.94 -11.30
C CYS A 271 11.07 -0.40 -10.70
N SER A 272 10.55 0.67 -11.31
CA SER A 272 9.12 0.98 -11.27
C SER A 272 8.46 0.40 -12.50
N ALA A 273 7.23 -0.10 -12.36
CA ALA A 273 6.52 -0.81 -13.42
C ALA A 273 5.02 -0.59 -13.33
N TYR A 274 4.33 -0.76 -14.45
CA TYR A 274 2.87 -0.82 -14.49
C TYR A 274 2.38 -1.84 -15.49
N ASP A 275 1.21 -2.39 -15.22
CA ASP A 275 0.42 -3.23 -16.10
C ASP A 275 -1.06 -3.01 -15.77
N VAL A 276 -1.68 -2.02 -16.43
CA VAL A 276 -3.00 -1.48 -16.09
C VAL A 276 -3.91 -1.39 -17.33
N GLN A 277 -5.21 -1.50 -17.14
CA GLN A 277 -6.18 -1.25 -18.19
C GLN A 277 -6.32 0.25 -18.43
N GLY A 278 -6.02 0.72 -19.65
CA GLY A 278 -6.27 2.10 -20.07
C GLY A 278 -7.49 2.24 -20.97
N ASP A 279 -7.84 3.49 -21.26
CA ASP A 279 -9.00 3.85 -22.09
C ASP A 279 -8.92 3.27 -23.51
N ALA A 280 -7.70 3.15 -24.06
CA ALA A 280 -7.43 2.65 -25.42
C ALA A 280 -6.93 1.20 -25.45
N GLY A 281 -6.90 0.51 -24.31
CA GLY A 281 -6.34 -0.83 -24.17
C GLY A 281 -5.34 -0.95 -23.02
N ARG A 282 -4.71 -2.12 -22.91
CA ARG A 282 -3.72 -2.43 -21.87
C ARG A 282 -2.49 -1.55 -22.01
N LEU A 283 -2.05 -0.94 -20.91
CA LEU A 283 -0.82 -0.17 -20.79
C LEU A 283 0.16 -0.97 -19.92
N ALA A 284 1.31 -1.33 -20.46
CA ALA A 284 2.32 -2.09 -19.72
C ALA A 284 3.74 -1.53 -19.98
N ASP A 285 4.50 -1.35 -18.90
CA ASP A 285 5.93 -1.04 -18.94
C ASP A 285 6.61 -1.70 -17.72
N PRO A 286 7.50 -2.69 -17.93
CA PRO A 286 8.19 -3.39 -16.84
C PRO A 286 9.34 -2.57 -16.22
N ASP A 287 9.73 -1.44 -16.81
CA ASP A 287 10.88 -0.61 -16.42
C ASP A 287 10.71 0.88 -16.79
N VAL A 288 9.77 1.54 -16.12
CA VAL A 288 9.42 2.95 -16.37
C VAL A 288 10.64 3.88 -16.22
N GLY A 289 11.52 3.56 -15.27
CA GLY A 289 12.73 4.33 -14.95
C GLY A 289 13.94 4.03 -15.84
N ARG A 290 13.85 3.00 -16.70
CA ARG A 290 14.96 2.52 -17.55
C ARG A 290 16.21 2.14 -16.75
N VAL A 291 15.99 1.49 -15.61
CA VAL A 291 17.05 1.01 -14.72
C VAL A 291 17.87 -0.10 -15.40
N GLY A 292 17.21 -0.93 -16.23
CA GLY A 292 17.78 -2.12 -16.83
C GLY A 292 17.73 -3.35 -15.90
N GLY A 293 17.68 -4.54 -16.50
CA GLY A 293 17.62 -5.81 -15.74
C GLY A 293 16.22 -6.20 -15.24
N CYS A 294 15.22 -5.36 -15.45
CA CYS A 294 13.81 -5.64 -15.16
C CYS A 294 13.24 -6.61 -16.20
N LYS A 295 12.81 -7.81 -15.78
CA LYS A 295 12.24 -8.79 -16.72
C LYS A 295 10.85 -8.39 -17.22
N PRO A 296 10.50 -8.67 -18.49
CA PRO A 296 9.17 -8.41 -19.03
C PRO A 296 8.06 -9.22 -18.36
#